data_AF-A0A512J251-F1
#
_entry.id   AF-A0A512J251-F1
#
_cell.length_a   1.000
_cell.length_b   1.000
_cell.length_c   1.000
_cell.angle_alpha   90.00
_cell.angle_beta   90.00
_cell.angle_gamma   90.00
#
_symmetry.space_group_name_H-M   'P 1'
#
loop_
_entity.id
_entity.type
_entity.pdbx_description
1 polymer ?
#
loop_
_entity_poly.entity_id
_entity_poly.type
_entity_poly.pdbx_seq_one_letter_code
_entity_poly.pdbx_strand_id
1 'polypeptide(L)'
;MDTNTETVATWAYQPDGAARIFDLAPGEGLPEGWHASPDCITDPALATADALSARLQGREYVPTHAEADPATDAPAGALEAAVAEIERLKAIIEAGAAENERLVAEIDAAEVELEKAAAALVALKADLDKAQADGGFAVSERDDAKAALDALKAELDQTRADLEAATAPAAPAKPAKAR
;
A
#
# COMPACT_ATOMS: atom_id res chain seq x y z
N MET A 1 -55.13 -38.09 -22.46
CA MET A 1 -53.95 -37.96 -23.33
C MET A 1 -53.83 -36.47 -23.60
N ASP A 2 -53.01 -35.81 -22.81
CA ASP A 2 -52.80 -34.37 -22.92
C ASP A 2 -51.99 -34.13 -24.19
N THR A 3 -52.64 -33.60 -25.23
CA THR A 3 -51.98 -33.07 -26.41
C THR A 3 -51.25 -31.81 -25.97
N ASN A 4 -49.97 -31.95 -25.66
CA ASN A 4 -49.10 -30.82 -25.37
C ASN A 4 -48.91 -30.05 -26.67
N THR A 5 -49.80 -29.10 -26.94
CA THR A 5 -49.72 -28.23 -28.12
C THR A 5 -48.48 -27.36 -27.94
N GLU A 6 -47.44 -27.65 -28.69
CA GLU A 6 -46.16 -26.95 -28.61
C GLU A 6 -46.37 -25.50 -29.05
N THR A 7 -46.37 -24.57 -28.09
CA THR A 7 -46.48 -23.13 -28.35
C THR A 7 -45.10 -22.50 -28.43
N VAL A 8 -44.93 -21.53 -29.32
CA VAL A 8 -43.71 -20.74 -29.46
C VAL A 8 -43.94 -19.36 -28.85
N ALA A 9 -43.12 -19.00 -27.86
CA ALA A 9 -43.10 -17.67 -27.28
C ALA A 9 -42.71 -16.64 -28.35
N THR A 10 -43.67 -15.85 -28.78
CA THR A 10 -43.52 -14.86 -29.87
C THR A 10 -43.54 -13.45 -29.29
N TRP A 11 -42.46 -12.71 -29.51
CA TRP A 11 -42.34 -11.31 -29.11
C TRP A 11 -43.09 -10.40 -30.09
N ALA A 12 -43.98 -9.57 -29.58
CA ALA A 12 -44.76 -8.64 -30.38
C ALA A 12 -44.78 -7.24 -29.77
N TYR A 13 -44.92 -6.24 -30.63
CA TYR A 13 -44.96 -4.83 -30.26
C TYR A 13 -46.10 -4.09 -30.96
N GLN A 14 -46.51 -2.97 -30.37
CA GLN A 14 -47.45 -2.01 -30.95
C GLN A 14 -46.75 -0.67 -31.25
N PRO A 15 -47.27 0.15 -32.19
CA PRO A 15 -46.68 1.46 -32.51
C PRO A 15 -46.70 2.46 -31.35
N ASP A 16 -47.50 2.22 -30.32
CA ASP A 16 -47.56 3.04 -29.10
C ASP A 16 -46.44 2.70 -28.09
N GLY A 17 -45.59 1.72 -28.41
CA GLY A 17 -44.47 1.27 -27.58
C GLY A 17 -44.80 0.12 -26.63
N ALA A 18 -46.02 -0.41 -26.63
CA ALA A 18 -46.34 -1.61 -25.86
C ALA A 18 -45.62 -2.85 -26.44
N ALA A 19 -45.05 -3.68 -25.57
CA ALA A 19 -44.42 -4.96 -25.94
C ALA A 19 -44.91 -6.09 -25.02
N ARG A 20 -45.18 -7.27 -25.61
CA ARG A 20 -45.67 -8.45 -24.89
C ARG A 20 -45.25 -9.74 -25.61
N ILE A 21 -45.11 -10.82 -24.83
CA ILE A 21 -44.88 -12.19 -25.32
C ILE A 21 -46.24 -12.91 -25.44
N PHE A 22 -46.49 -13.55 -26.58
CA PHE A 22 -47.64 -14.40 -26.82
C PHE A 22 -47.19 -15.85 -26.99
N ASP A 23 -47.87 -16.79 -26.34
CA ASP A 23 -47.69 -18.22 -26.56
C ASP A 23 -48.60 -18.65 -27.72
N LEU A 24 -48.05 -18.68 -28.93
CA LEU A 24 -48.79 -18.94 -30.17
C LEU A 24 -48.45 -20.31 -30.73
N ALA A 25 -49.40 -20.95 -31.43
CA ALA A 25 -49.06 -22.14 -32.20
C ALA A 25 -48.12 -21.78 -33.37
N PRO A 26 -47.26 -22.71 -33.82
CA PRO A 26 -46.37 -22.48 -34.96
C PRO A 26 -47.16 -22.05 -36.21
N GLY A 27 -46.90 -20.85 -36.71
CA GLY A 27 -47.58 -20.27 -37.88
C GLY A 27 -48.90 -19.54 -37.59
N GLU A 28 -49.32 -19.45 -36.33
CA GLU A 28 -50.45 -18.62 -35.92
C GLU A 28 -50.10 -17.13 -36.00
N GLY A 29 -51.00 -16.34 -36.59
CA GLY A 29 -50.83 -14.90 -36.73
C GLY A 29 -51.01 -14.17 -35.40
N LEU A 30 -50.33 -13.03 -35.24
CA LEU A 30 -50.52 -12.18 -34.08
C LEU A 30 -51.92 -11.54 -34.05
N PRO A 31 -52.43 -11.19 -32.85
CA PRO A 31 -53.65 -10.42 -32.72
C PRO A 31 -53.61 -9.10 -33.52
N GLU A 32 -54.77 -8.64 -33.97
CA GLU A 32 -54.89 -7.43 -34.77
C GLU A 32 -54.24 -6.21 -34.06
N GLY A 33 -53.42 -5.47 -34.80
CA GLY A 33 -52.68 -4.31 -34.27
C GLY A 33 -51.37 -4.64 -33.53
N TRP A 34 -50.98 -5.91 -33.43
CA TRP A 34 -49.68 -6.34 -32.93
C TRP A 34 -48.77 -6.73 -34.10
N HIS A 35 -47.55 -6.21 -34.09
CA HIS A 35 -46.54 -6.50 -35.10
C HIS A 35 -45.50 -7.45 -34.51
N ALA A 36 -45.15 -8.49 -35.26
CA ALA A 36 -44.02 -9.33 -34.89
C ALA A 36 -42.75 -8.48 -35.02
N SER A 37 -41.86 -8.57 -34.03
CA SER A 37 -40.51 -8.01 -34.16
C SER A 37 -39.91 -8.47 -35.49
N PRO A 38 -39.34 -7.57 -36.33
CA PRO A 38 -38.79 -7.96 -37.63
C PRO A 38 -37.71 -9.02 -37.41
N ASP A 39 -38.00 -10.23 -37.86
CA ASP A 39 -37.25 -11.47 -37.64
C ASP A 39 -36.97 -11.76 -36.16
N CYS A 40 -37.53 -12.86 -35.67
CA CYS A 40 -37.11 -13.50 -34.44
C CYS A 40 -35.57 -13.55 -34.38
N ILE A 41 -34.97 -12.64 -33.61
CA ILE A 41 -33.58 -12.75 -33.21
C ILE A 41 -33.55 -13.93 -32.23
N THR A 42 -33.35 -15.12 -32.79
CA THR A 42 -33.19 -16.37 -32.05
C THR A 42 -31.89 -16.42 -31.27
N ASP A 43 -30.96 -15.49 -31.55
CA ASP A 43 -29.70 -15.31 -30.84
C ASP A 43 -29.71 -14.01 -30.01
N PRO A 44 -29.84 -14.07 -28.67
CA PRO A 44 -29.84 -12.90 -27.80
C PRO A 44 -28.64 -11.96 -27.98
N ALA A 45 -27.51 -12.44 -28.50
CA ALA A 45 -26.32 -11.62 -28.75
C ALA A 45 -26.52 -10.59 -29.87
N LEU A 46 -27.52 -10.79 -30.74
CA LEU A 46 -27.89 -9.88 -31.83
C LEU A 46 -28.99 -8.87 -31.43
N ALA A 47 -29.52 -8.97 -30.21
CA ALA A 47 -30.51 -8.03 -29.66
C ALA A 47 -29.86 -6.80 -29.01
N THR A 48 -28.62 -6.47 -29.37
CA THR A 48 -27.93 -5.25 -28.91
C THR A 48 -28.22 -4.08 -29.85
N ALA A 49 -28.22 -2.86 -29.31
CA ALA A 49 -28.43 -1.65 -30.11
C ALA A 49 -27.39 -1.50 -31.24
N ASP A 50 -26.17 -1.99 -31.02
CA ASP A 50 -25.08 -1.97 -32.01
C ASP A 50 -25.30 -2.98 -33.14
N ALA A 51 -25.79 -4.19 -32.83
CA ALA A 51 -26.13 -5.19 -33.84
C ALA A 51 -27.26 -4.72 -34.77
N LEU A 52 -28.30 -4.11 -34.19
CA LEU A 52 -29.40 -3.52 -34.94
C LEU A 52 -28.94 -2.36 -35.83
N SER A 53 -28.05 -1.50 -35.31
CA SER A 53 -27.48 -0.36 -36.04
C SER A 53 -26.59 -0.79 -37.20
N ALA A 54 -25.76 -1.82 -37.00
CA ALA A 54 -24.94 -2.41 -38.05
C ALA A 54 -25.80 -3.00 -39.18
N ARG A 55 -26.86 -3.72 -38.83
CA ARG A 55 -27.81 -4.29 -39.80
C ARG A 55 -28.52 -3.23 -40.62
N LEU A 56 -28.99 -2.14 -40.00
CA LEU A 56 -29.62 -1.02 -40.71
C LEU A 56 -28.66 -0.35 -41.71
N GLN A 57 -27.36 -0.38 -41.42
CA GLN A 57 -26.32 0.18 -42.29
C GLN A 57 -25.81 -0.83 -43.35
N GLY A 58 -26.40 -2.03 -43.43
CA GLY A 58 -25.96 -3.09 -44.34
C GLY A 58 -24.57 -3.64 -44.01
N ARG A 59 -24.13 -3.49 -42.76
CA ARG A 59 -22.84 -3.99 -42.27
C ARG A 59 -23.05 -5.27 -41.48
N GLU A 60 -22.11 -6.20 -41.61
CA GLU A 60 -22.04 -7.37 -40.75
C GLU A 60 -21.67 -6.93 -39.33
N TYR A 61 -22.49 -7.32 -38.35
CA TYR A 61 -22.18 -7.10 -36.94
C TYR A 61 -21.12 -8.13 -36.51
N VAL A 62 -19.94 -7.63 -36.16
CA VAL A 62 -18.91 -8.44 -35.49
C VAL A 62 -19.04 -8.15 -34.00
N PRO A 63 -19.48 -9.12 -33.17
CA PRO A 63 -19.50 -8.93 -31.73
C PRO A 63 -18.07 -8.65 -31.24
N THR A 64 -17.82 -7.43 -30.77
CA THR A 64 -16.52 -7.03 -30.20
C THR A 64 -16.27 -7.60 -28.81
N HIS A 65 -17.28 -8.28 -28.26
CA HIS A 65 -17.16 -9.04 -27.03
C HIS A 65 -17.20 -10.52 -27.38
N ALA A 66 -16.08 -11.01 -27.91
CA ALA A 66 -15.73 -12.40 -27.66
C ALA A 66 -15.82 -12.63 -26.15
N GLU A 67 -16.40 -13.77 -25.80
CA GLU A 67 -16.53 -14.30 -24.45
C GLU A 67 -15.36 -13.88 -23.57
N ALA A 68 -15.66 -13.43 -22.34
CA ALA A 68 -14.64 -13.14 -21.33
C ALA A 68 -13.67 -14.34 -21.26
N ASP A 69 -12.51 -14.14 -21.87
CA ASP A 69 -11.40 -15.09 -21.85
C ASP A 69 -11.05 -15.38 -20.39
N PRO A 70 -10.92 -16.65 -19.94
CA PRO A 70 -10.41 -16.96 -18.61
C PRO A 70 -9.00 -16.39 -18.34
N ALA A 71 -8.36 -15.75 -19.32
CA ALA A 71 -7.18 -14.91 -19.14
C ALA A 71 -7.37 -13.66 -18.26
N THR A 72 -8.58 -13.31 -17.81
CA THR A 72 -8.78 -12.13 -16.93
C THR A 72 -8.24 -12.28 -15.50
N ASP A 73 -7.85 -13.48 -15.06
CA ASP A 73 -7.24 -13.68 -13.74
C ASP A 73 -5.77 -13.23 -13.69
N ALA A 74 -5.06 -13.20 -14.82
CA ALA A 74 -3.67 -12.76 -14.85
C ALA A 74 -3.48 -11.28 -14.46
N PRO A 75 -4.26 -10.31 -14.99
CA PRO A 75 -4.17 -8.92 -14.55
C PRO A 75 -4.74 -8.69 -13.14
N ALA A 76 -5.76 -9.45 -12.72
CA ALA A 76 -6.33 -9.36 -11.37
C ALA A 76 -5.34 -9.87 -10.31
N GLY A 77 -4.73 -11.04 -10.51
CA GLY A 77 -3.71 -11.58 -9.61
C GLY A 77 -2.43 -10.73 -9.57
N ALA A 78 -2.04 -10.10 -10.68
CA ALA A 78 -0.94 -9.15 -10.69
C ALA A 78 -1.25 -7.88 -9.89
N LEU A 79 -2.49 -7.39 -9.94
CA LEU A 79 -2.94 -6.25 -9.14
C LEU A 79 -2.98 -6.60 -7.64
N GLU A 80 -3.51 -7.77 -7.28
CA GLU A 80 -3.51 -8.25 -5.90
C GLU A 80 -2.09 -8.40 -5.35
N ALA A 81 -1.17 -8.96 -6.13
CA ALA A 81 0.24 -9.06 -5.75
C ALA A 81 0.89 -7.68 -5.57
N ALA A 82 0.57 -6.71 -6.43
CA ALA A 82 1.06 -5.34 -6.30
C ALA A 82 0.50 -4.64 -5.05
N VAL A 83 -0.78 -4.84 -4.73
CA VAL A 83 -1.40 -4.31 -3.50
C VAL A 83 -0.73 -4.92 -2.27
N ALA A 84 -0.52 -6.23 -2.25
CA ALA A 84 0.17 -6.91 -1.15
C ALA A 84 1.61 -6.40 -0.96
N GLU A 85 2.36 -6.16 -2.04
CA GLU A 85 3.71 -5.59 -1.93
C GLU A 85 3.67 -4.12 -1.47
N ILE A 86 2.69 -3.32 -1.90
CA ILE A 86 2.49 -1.96 -1.40
C ILE A 86 2.23 -1.97 0.12
N GLU A 87 1.38 -2.87 0.61
CA GLU A 87 1.12 -3.02 2.05
C GLU A 87 2.37 -3.44 2.81
N ARG A 88 3.14 -4.40 2.27
CA ARG A 88 4.42 -4.83 2.84
C ARG A 88 5.41 -3.68 2.92
N LEU A 89 5.56 -2.90 1.86
CA LEU A 89 6.47 -1.76 1.81
C LEU A 89 6.03 -0.64 2.76
N LYS A 90 4.72 -0.38 2.87
CA LYS A 90 4.18 0.57 3.87
C LYS A 90 4.55 0.16 5.29
N ALA A 91 4.38 -1.12 5.64
CA ALA A 91 4.75 -1.64 6.96
C ALA A 91 6.26 -1.49 7.23
N ILE A 92 7.11 -1.71 6.22
CA ILE A 92 8.56 -1.49 6.34
C ILE A 92 8.89 -0.02 6.57
N ILE A 93 8.25 0.89 5.84
CA ILE A 93 8.45 2.33 5.99
C ILE A 93 8.03 2.79 7.38
N GLU A 94 6.88 2.32 7.87
CA GLU A 94 6.38 2.66 9.20
C GLU A 94 7.30 2.14 10.31
N ALA A 95 7.77 0.90 10.20
CA ALA A 95 8.76 0.34 11.12
C ALA A 95 10.08 1.14 11.09
N GLY A 96 10.56 1.52 9.90
CA GLY A 96 11.76 2.34 9.74
C GLY A 96 11.61 3.76 10.30
N ALA A 97 10.42 4.36 10.19
CA ALA A 97 10.12 5.65 10.79
C ALA A 97 10.13 5.57 12.33
N ALA A 98 9.49 4.55 12.90
CA ALA A 98 9.49 4.33 14.35
C ALA A 98 10.89 4.08 14.92
N GLU A 99 11.74 3.32 14.20
CA GLU A 99 13.13 3.10 14.59
C GLU A 99 13.95 4.39 14.51
N ASN A 100 13.76 5.21 13.47
CA ASN A 100 14.41 6.52 13.38
C ASN A 100 14.00 7.44 14.53
N GLU A 101 12.71 7.52 14.87
CA GLU A 101 12.25 8.31 16.01
C GLU A 101 12.90 7.84 17.32
N ARG A 102 13.03 6.53 17.51
CA ARG A 102 13.71 5.96 18.68
C ARG A 102 15.20 6.35 18.72
N LEU A 103 15.91 6.24 17.60
CA LEU A 103 17.33 6.59 17.51
C LEU A 103 17.56 8.09 17.73
N VAL A 104 16.68 8.95 17.22
CA VAL A 104 16.73 10.40 17.49
C VAL A 104 16.59 10.66 18.99
N ALA A 105 15.63 10.03 19.65
CA ALA A 105 15.46 10.19 21.10
C ALA A 105 16.66 9.67 21.91
N GLU A 106 17.31 8.60 21.45
CA GLU A 106 18.52 8.07 22.07
C GLU A 106 19.72 9.02 21.91
N ILE A 107 19.86 9.64 20.74
CA ILE A 107 20.87 10.67 20.47
C ILE A 107 20.64 11.89 21.37
N ASP A 108 19.41 12.41 21.43
CA ASP A 108 19.08 13.56 22.29
C ASP A 108 19.40 13.29 23.76
N ALA A 109 19.11 12.07 24.24
CA ALA A 109 19.42 11.67 25.60
C ALA A 109 20.94 11.60 25.85
N ALA A 110 21.70 11.05 24.89
CA ALA A 110 23.16 10.98 24.97
C ALA A 110 23.81 12.38 24.97
N GLU A 111 23.28 13.32 24.18
CA GLU A 111 23.74 14.72 24.19
C GLU A 111 23.54 15.39 25.55
N VAL A 112 22.38 15.17 26.19
CA VAL A 112 22.11 15.68 27.54
C VAL A 112 23.07 15.10 28.58
N GLU A 113 23.36 13.79 28.52
CA GLU A 113 24.32 13.18 29.45
C GLU A 113 25.76 13.68 29.20
N LEU A 114 26.14 13.92 27.94
CA LEU A 114 27.42 14.53 27.59
C LEU A 114 27.57 15.93 28.18
N GLU A 115 26.53 16.77 28.10
CA GLU A 115 26.53 18.10 28.72
C GLU A 115 26.67 18.03 30.24
N LYS A 116 25.96 17.10 30.90
CA LYS A 116 26.07 16.89 32.35
C LYS A 116 27.48 16.45 32.76
N ALA A 117 28.07 15.50 32.04
CA ALA A 117 29.43 15.04 32.29
C ALA A 117 30.46 16.16 32.10
N ALA A 118 30.29 16.98 31.06
CA ALA A 118 31.14 18.15 30.82
C ALA A 118 31.02 19.17 31.97
N ALA A 119 29.81 19.45 32.44
CA ALA A 119 29.59 20.35 33.58
C ALA A 119 30.21 19.81 34.87
N ALA A 120 30.07 18.51 35.14
CA ALA A 120 30.68 17.85 36.30
C ALA A 120 32.21 17.92 36.27
N LEU A 121 32.83 17.72 35.09
CA LEU A 121 34.27 17.89 34.90
C LEU A 121 34.74 19.31 35.21
N VAL A 122 33.99 20.32 34.75
CA VAL A 122 34.31 21.73 35.03
C VAL A 122 34.23 22.02 36.52
N ALA A 123 33.18 21.53 37.21
CA ALA A 123 33.03 21.70 38.65
C ALA A 123 34.16 21.03 39.44
N LEU A 124 34.48 19.77 39.13
CA LEU A 124 35.54 19.02 39.79
C LEU A 124 36.91 19.67 39.58
N LYS A 125 37.16 20.23 38.40
CA LYS A 125 38.38 20.98 38.13
C LYS A 125 38.48 22.25 38.97
N ALA A 126 37.38 22.99 39.12
CA ALA A 126 37.34 24.16 39.98
C ALA A 126 37.55 23.81 41.47
N ASP A 127 36.98 22.70 41.93
CA ASP A 127 37.18 22.20 43.30
C ASP A 127 38.64 21.79 43.53
N LEU A 128 39.28 21.13 42.56
CA LEU A 128 40.70 20.77 42.61
C LEU A 128 41.61 22.02 42.64
N ASP A 129 41.31 23.03 41.82
CA ASP A 129 42.09 24.27 41.79
C ASP A 129 41.97 25.02 43.14
N LYS A 130 40.77 25.06 43.72
CA LYS A 130 40.52 25.65 45.04
C LYS A 130 41.25 24.86 46.14
N ALA A 131 41.15 23.54 46.12
CA ALA A 131 41.86 22.63 47.02
C ALA A 131 43.39 22.86 47.02
N GLN A 132 43.97 23.05 45.84
CA GLN A 132 45.38 23.36 45.68
C GLN A 132 45.73 24.74 46.24
N ALA A 133 44.87 25.74 46.03
CA ALA A 133 45.06 27.11 46.53
C ALA A 133 44.93 27.21 48.06
N ASP A 134 44.00 26.46 48.65
CA ASP A 134 43.76 26.43 50.10
C ASP A 134 44.84 25.65 50.87
N GLY A 135 45.81 25.03 50.16
CA GLY A 135 46.92 24.27 50.73
C GLY A 135 46.48 23.04 51.53
N GLY A 136 45.22 22.62 51.37
CA GLY A 136 44.46 21.90 52.39
C GLY A 136 43.70 20.69 51.87
N PHE A 137 44.36 19.84 51.10
CA PHE A 137 43.89 18.47 50.91
C PHE A 137 44.99 17.51 51.34
N ALA A 138 44.65 16.51 52.17
CA ALA A 138 45.54 15.38 52.39
C ALA A 138 45.86 14.79 51.00
N VAL A 139 47.11 14.45 50.72
CA VAL A 139 47.56 13.97 49.40
C VAL A 139 46.58 12.95 48.79
N SER A 140 46.02 12.08 49.63
CA SER A 140 44.95 11.11 49.30
C SER A 140 43.76 11.70 48.55
N GLU A 141 43.15 12.76 49.07
CA GLU A 141 41.91 13.29 48.51
C GLU A 141 42.16 14.07 47.20
N ARG A 142 43.37 14.62 47.02
CA ARG A 142 43.82 15.19 45.74
C ARG A 142 44.00 14.09 44.69
N ASP A 143 44.54 12.96 45.10
CA ASP A 143 44.71 11.79 44.24
C ASP A 143 43.34 11.19 43.88
N ASP A 144 42.39 11.15 44.82
CA ASP A 144 41.01 10.72 44.60
C ASP A 144 40.28 11.65 43.62
N ALA A 145 40.39 12.97 43.80
CA ALA A 145 39.80 13.95 42.89
C ALA A 145 40.40 13.84 41.48
N LYS A 146 41.71 13.59 41.37
CA LYS A 146 42.39 13.38 40.09
C LYS A 146 41.92 12.08 39.42
N ALA A 147 41.76 11.00 40.19
CA ALA A 147 41.23 9.73 39.68
C ALA A 147 39.80 9.87 39.18
N ALA A 148 38.93 10.57 39.92
CA ALA A 148 37.56 10.88 39.49
C ALA A 148 37.53 11.71 38.20
N LEU A 149 38.45 12.67 38.06
CA LEU A 149 38.56 13.51 36.87
C LEU A 149 39.00 12.69 35.65
N ASP A 150 39.96 11.80 35.81
CA ASP A 150 40.43 10.93 34.73
C ASP A 150 39.37 9.88 34.33
N ALA A 151 38.59 9.36 35.30
CA ALA A 151 37.44 8.49 35.01
C ALA A 151 36.35 9.21 34.20
N LEU A 152 35.96 10.42 34.61
CA LEU A 152 34.96 11.23 33.90
C LEU A 152 35.41 11.60 32.47
N LYS A 153 36.71 11.86 32.26
CA LYS A 153 37.23 12.07 30.89
C LYS A 153 37.08 10.82 30.02
N ALA A 154 37.39 9.64 30.57
CA ALA A 154 37.25 8.40 29.85
C ALA A 154 35.78 8.10 29.50
N GLU A 155 34.86 8.36 30.43
CA GLU A 155 33.42 8.26 30.16
C GLU A 155 32.98 9.24 29.07
N LEU A 156 33.41 10.50 29.14
CA LEU A 156 33.09 11.51 28.13
C LEU A 156 33.63 11.16 26.74
N ASP A 157 34.86 10.66 26.66
CA ASP A 157 35.44 10.20 25.39
C ASP A 157 34.69 8.99 24.82
N GLN A 158 34.24 8.06 25.68
CA GLN A 158 33.41 6.94 25.27
C GLN A 158 32.04 7.40 24.76
N THR A 159 31.34 8.28 25.48
CA THR A 159 30.04 8.82 25.05
C THR A 159 30.14 9.57 23.73
N ARG A 160 31.24 10.29 23.50
CA ARG A 160 31.50 10.93 22.20
C ARG A 160 31.69 9.92 21.08
N ALA A 161 32.44 8.84 21.33
CA ALA A 161 32.63 7.77 20.34
C ALA A 161 31.30 7.06 20.02
N ASP A 162 30.48 6.81 21.04
CA ASP A 162 29.16 6.20 20.86
C ASP A 162 28.22 7.11 20.05
N LEU A 163 28.22 8.42 20.34
CA LEU A 163 27.47 9.41 19.57
C LEU A 163 27.95 9.52 18.12
N GLU A 164 29.27 9.54 17.89
CA GLU A 164 29.84 9.53 16.54
C GLU A 164 29.43 8.26 15.78
N ALA A 165 29.46 7.09 16.43
CA ALA A 165 29.03 5.84 15.83
C ALA A 165 27.52 5.83 15.51
N ALA A 166 26.68 6.39 16.39
CA ALA A 166 25.23 6.49 16.18
C ALA A 166 24.85 7.48 15.06
N THR A 167 25.65 8.54 14.88
CA THR A 167 25.41 9.58 13.86
C THR A 167 26.17 9.35 12.56
N ALA A 168 27.06 8.35 12.52
CA ALA A 168 27.80 7.99 11.33
C ALA A 168 26.84 7.55 10.20
N PRO A 169 27.08 7.98 8.95
CA PRO A 169 26.25 7.59 7.83
C PRO A 169 26.34 6.06 7.62
N ALA A 170 25.18 5.40 7.52
CA ALA A 170 25.13 3.98 7.20
C ALA A 170 25.93 3.71 5.91
N ALA A 171 26.95 2.85 6.00
CA ALA A 171 27.75 2.46 4.84
C ALA A 171 26.82 1.94 3.72
N PRO A 172 27.08 2.29 2.45
CA PRO A 172 26.19 1.90 1.36
C PRO A 172 26.04 0.38 1.35
N ALA A 173 24.79 -0.08 1.44
CA ALA A 173 24.45 -1.49 1.34
C ALA A 173 25.09 -2.07 0.07
N LYS A 174 26.02 -3.03 0.23
CA LYS A 174 26.60 -3.74 -0.92
C LYS A 174 25.44 -4.34 -1.72
N PRO A 175 25.38 -4.14 -3.05
CA PRO A 175 24.31 -4.69 -3.86
C PRO A 175 24.34 -6.22 -3.70
N ALA A 176 23.23 -6.78 -3.22
CA ALA A 176 23.02 -8.22 -3.18
C ALA A 176 23.14 -8.74 -4.62
N LYS A 177 24.08 -9.67 -4.85
CA LYS A 177 24.19 -10.34 -6.14
C LYS A 177 22.88 -11.10 -6.40
N ALA A 178 22.13 -10.65 -7.40
CA ALA A 178 21.05 -11.42 -7.99
C ALA A 178 21.61 -12.77 -8.46
N ARG A 179 20.98 -13.86 -8.03
CA ARG A 179 21.29 -15.23 -8.45
C ARG A 179 20.04 -15.83 -9.09
#